data_AF-A0A965UUZ5-F1
#
_entry.id   AF-A0A965UUZ5-F1
#
_cell.length_a   1.000
_cell.length_b   1.000
_cell.length_c   1.000
_cell.angle_alpha   90.00
_cell.angle_beta   90.00
_cell.angle_gamma   90.00
#
_symmetry.space_group_name_H-M   'P 1'
#
loop_
_entity.id
_entity.type
_entity.pdbx_description
1 polymer ?
#
loop_
_entity_poly.entity_id
_entity_poly.type
_entity_poly.pdbx_seq_one_letter_code
_entity_poly.pdbx_strand_id
1 'polypeptide(L)'
;MPDRQLPAEVIVEPLERLTEQVAGMAGRLAEDVGRERMGSLMRLVIRHWPHEHLRIIARSGGRNHADLVHVGKLLHAQVREQWEARNGISPDWDLVLAKAVSACWLVLLEFWFRDTDFRVTLKVLTRKIAEPS
;
A
#
# COMPACT_ATOMS: atom_id res chain seq x y z
N MET A 1 -11.19 -17.73 12.95
CA MET A 1 -10.93 -16.54 13.80
C MET A 1 -12.12 -15.64 13.62
N PRO A 2 -12.95 -15.40 14.66
CA PRO A 2 -14.07 -14.48 14.55
C PRO A 2 -13.54 -13.09 14.20
N ASP A 3 -14.29 -12.32 13.40
CA ASP A 3 -14.01 -10.92 13.08
C ASP A 3 -14.00 -10.09 14.36
N ARG A 4 -12.86 -10.07 15.03
CA ARG A 4 -12.62 -9.17 16.15
C ARG A 4 -12.47 -7.79 15.53
N GLN A 5 -13.54 -7.00 15.53
CA GLN A 5 -13.49 -5.59 15.20
C GLN A 5 -12.40 -4.97 16.08
N LEU A 6 -11.38 -4.40 15.44
CA LEU A 6 -10.36 -3.64 16.14
C LEU A 6 -11.03 -2.39 16.72
N PRO A 7 -10.67 -1.96 17.95
CA PRO A 7 -11.14 -0.71 18.51
C PRO A 7 -10.84 0.44 17.54
N ALA A 8 -11.76 1.38 17.39
CA ALA A 8 -11.59 2.53 16.48
C ALA A 8 -10.30 3.31 16.79
N GLU A 9 -9.94 3.43 18.07
CA GLU A 9 -8.72 4.08 18.55
C GLU A 9 -7.43 3.45 18.00
N VAL A 10 -7.40 2.12 17.83
CA VAL A 10 -6.26 1.37 17.24
C VAL A 10 -6.11 1.63 15.74
N ILE A 11 -7.19 2.06 15.09
CA ILE A 11 -7.23 2.30 13.64
C ILE A 11 -6.87 3.76 13.32
N VAL A 12 -7.29 4.72 14.15
CA VAL A 12 -7.25 6.15 13.81
C VAL A 12 -5.81 6.69 13.77
N GLU A 13 -5.04 6.54 14.83
CA GLU A 13 -3.70 7.18 14.93
C GLU A 13 -2.69 6.68 13.86
N PRO A 14 -2.58 5.37 13.56
CA PRO A 14 -1.69 4.91 12.48
C PRO A 14 -2.17 5.36 11.09
N LEU A 15 -3.48 5.51 10.89
CA LEU A 15 -4.03 5.99 9.62
C LEU A 15 -3.89 7.49 9.45
N GLU A 16 -4.00 8.28 10.51
CA GLU A 16 -3.74 9.72 10.47
C GLU A 16 -2.29 9.99 10.10
N ARG A 17 -1.34 9.31 10.75
CA ARG A 17 0.08 9.43 10.40
C ARG A 17 0.39 8.96 8.98
N LEU A 18 -0.24 7.86 8.54
CA LEU A 18 -0.15 7.42 7.15
C LEU A 18 -0.70 8.50 6.21
N THR A 19 -1.83 9.09 6.55
CA THR A 19 -2.48 10.15 5.76
C THR A 19 -1.60 11.37 5.66
N GLU A 20 -0.96 11.80 6.75
CA GLU A 20 -0.02 12.92 6.76
C GLU A 20 1.23 12.65 5.92
N GLN A 21 1.85 11.48 6.07
CA GLN A 21 3.04 11.11 5.28
C GLN A 21 2.71 10.96 3.79
N VAL A 22 1.58 10.31 3.48
CA VAL A 22 1.10 10.21 2.11
C VAL A 22 0.76 11.59 1.59
N ALA A 23 0.07 12.47 2.32
CA ALA A 23 -0.26 13.82 1.86
C ALA A 23 1.00 14.66 1.58
N GLY A 24 2.04 14.55 2.41
CA GLY A 24 3.33 15.22 2.18
C GLY A 24 4.05 14.75 0.92
N MET A 25 3.97 13.47 0.59
CA MET A 25 4.56 12.90 -0.65
C MET A 25 3.64 13.04 -1.87
N ALA A 26 2.33 12.98 -1.65
CA ALA A 26 1.29 13.00 -2.65
C ALA A 26 0.92 14.41 -3.08
N GLY A 27 1.30 15.49 -2.39
CA GLY A 27 0.98 16.85 -2.85
C GLY A 27 1.32 17.10 -4.32
N ARG A 28 2.54 16.74 -4.74
CA ARG A 28 2.96 16.83 -6.15
C ARG A 28 2.45 15.67 -7.02
N LEU A 29 2.54 14.43 -6.51
CA LEU A 29 2.12 13.25 -7.29
C LEU A 29 0.61 13.18 -7.51
N ALA A 30 -0.22 13.67 -6.59
CA ALA A 30 -1.67 13.70 -6.71
C ALA A 30 -2.16 14.88 -7.56
N GLU A 31 -1.35 15.93 -7.73
CA GLU A 31 -1.58 16.92 -8.78
C GLU A 31 -1.33 16.29 -10.17
N ASP A 32 -0.22 15.58 -10.34
CA ASP A 32 0.13 14.93 -11.62
C ASP A 32 -0.79 13.74 -11.96
N VAL A 33 -1.16 12.93 -10.96
CA VAL A 33 -2.03 11.76 -11.14
C VAL A 33 -3.51 12.12 -11.06
N GLY A 34 -3.88 13.19 -10.35
CA GLY A 34 -5.24 13.50 -9.94
C GLY A 34 -5.65 12.76 -8.66
N ARG A 35 -6.37 13.44 -7.75
CA ARG A 35 -6.75 12.92 -6.42
C ARG A 35 -7.56 11.62 -6.48
N GLU A 36 -8.51 11.50 -7.39
CA GLU A 36 -9.36 10.30 -7.54
C GLU A 36 -8.57 9.08 -8.02
N ARG A 37 -7.67 9.29 -9.01
CA ARG A 37 -6.77 8.26 -9.52
C ARG A 37 -5.77 7.83 -8.44
N MET A 38 -5.23 8.77 -7.67
CA MET A 38 -4.37 8.48 -6.52
C MET A 38 -5.10 7.65 -5.45
N GLY A 39 -6.34 8.00 -5.12
CA GLY A 39 -7.17 7.22 -4.20
C GLY A 39 -7.40 5.78 -4.69
N SER A 40 -7.63 5.61 -5.99
CA SER A 40 -7.81 4.30 -6.61
C SER A 40 -6.51 3.47 -6.61
N LEU A 41 -5.37 4.10 -6.90
CA LEU A 41 -4.05 3.46 -6.82
C LEU A 41 -3.73 3.01 -5.39
N MET A 42 -3.94 3.87 -4.39
CA MET A 42 -3.67 3.53 -3.00
C MET A 42 -4.49 2.31 -2.55
N ARG A 43 -5.76 2.23 -2.97
CA ARG A 43 -6.59 1.03 -2.70
C ARG A 43 -6.03 -0.22 -3.36
N LEU A 44 -5.52 -0.14 -4.59
CA LEU A 44 -4.86 -1.28 -5.24
C LEU A 44 -3.59 -1.70 -4.50
N VAL A 45 -2.75 -0.75 -4.10
CA VAL A 45 -1.53 -1.01 -3.32
C VAL A 45 -1.87 -1.72 -2.01
N ILE A 46 -2.89 -1.25 -1.29
CA ILE A 46 -3.34 -1.88 -0.02
C ILE A 46 -3.93 -3.26 -0.28
N ARG A 47 -4.74 -3.44 -1.35
CA ARG A 47 -5.35 -4.72 -1.70
C ARG A 47 -4.29 -5.78 -2.01
N HIS A 48 -3.24 -5.40 -2.73
CA HIS A 48 -2.16 -6.29 -3.14
C HIS A 48 -0.96 -6.24 -2.20
N TRP A 49 -1.14 -5.72 -0.98
CA TRP A 49 -0.06 -5.62 -0.02
C TRP A 49 0.55 -7.01 0.27
N PRO A 50 1.87 -7.20 0.12
CA PRO A 50 2.51 -8.51 0.13
C PRO A 50 2.79 -8.99 1.56
N HIS A 51 1.71 -9.16 2.34
CA HIS A 51 1.74 -9.48 3.78
C HIS A 51 2.65 -10.65 4.12
N GLU A 52 2.59 -11.75 3.37
CA GLU A 52 3.34 -12.96 3.70
C GLU A 52 4.84 -12.80 3.44
N HIS A 53 5.22 -12.26 2.28
CA HIS A 53 6.61 -11.95 1.97
C HIS A 53 7.22 -11.01 3.00
N LEU A 54 6.50 -9.96 3.42
CA LEU A 54 6.98 -9.03 4.43
C LEU A 54 7.08 -9.64 5.83
N ARG A 55 6.26 -10.64 6.18
CA ARG A 55 6.41 -11.41 7.43
C ARG A 55 7.66 -12.28 7.39
N ILE A 56 7.93 -12.93 6.26
CA ILE A 56 9.13 -13.74 6.06
C ILE A 56 10.37 -12.85 6.22
N ILE A 57 10.41 -11.71 5.52
CA ILE A 57 11.48 -10.72 5.61
C ILE A 57 11.68 -10.24 7.07
N ALA A 58 10.59 -9.91 7.77
CA ALA A 58 10.67 -9.48 9.17
C ALA A 58 11.23 -10.58 10.10
N ARG A 59 10.91 -11.86 9.85
CA ARG A 59 11.43 -13.00 10.63
C ARG A 59 12.90 -13.29 10.34
N SER A 60 13.36 -13.05 9.12
CA SER A 60 14.74 -13.32 8.68
C SER A 60 15.75 -12.21 9.04
N GLY A 61 15.42 -11.31 9.96
CA GLY A 61 16.31 -10.23 10.40
C GLY A 61 15.94 -8.83 9.88
N GLY A 62 14.79 -8.67 9.23
CA GLY A 62 14.24 -7.35 8.93
C GLY A 62 14.58 -6.86 7.52
N ARG A 63 14.97 -5.59 7.39
CA ARG A 63 14.96 -4.83 6.12
C ARG A 63 16.09 -5.21 5.14
N ASN A 64 16.12 -6.47 4.68
CA ASN A 64 16.98 -6.85 3.57
C ASN A 64 16.56 -6.10 2.30
N HIS A 65 17.46 -5.27 1.78
CA HIS A 65 17.19 -4.44 0.61
C HIS A 65 16.82 -5.26 -0.63
N ALA A 66 17.51 -6.37 -0.89
CA ALA A 66 17.26 -7.19 -2.08
C ALA A 66 15.86 -7.83 -2.06
N ASP A 67 15.46 -8.37 -0.90
CA ASP A 67 14.15 -8.97 -0.71
C ASP A 67 13.04 -7.91 -0.83
N LEU A 68 13.23 -6.72 -0.25
CA LEU A 68 12.28 -5.62 -0.36
C LEU A 68 12.14 -5.11 -1.80
N VAL A 69 13.24 -5.05 -2.56
CA VAL A 69 13.20 -4.70 -3.99
C VAL A 69 12.44 -5.76 -4.78
N HIS A 70 12.67 -7.04 -4.52
CA HIS A 70 11.96 -8.13 -5.19
C HIS A 70 10.45 -8.05 -4.92
N VAL A 71 10.07 -7.88 -3.65
CA VAL A 71 8.67 -7.75 -3.25
C VAL A 71 8.02 -6.49 -3.82
N GLY A 72 8.76 -5.38 -3.88
CA GLY A 72 8.30 -4.15 -4.53
C GLY A 72 7.99 -4.35 -6.02
N LYS A 73 8.84 -5.10 -6.75
CA LYS A 73 8.58 -5.43 -8.16
C LYS A 73 7.32 -6.28 -8.35
N LEU A 74 7.09 -7.26 -7.47
CA LEU A 74 5.87 -8.08 -7.50
C LEU A 74 4.63 -7.22 -7.28
N LEU A 75 4.65 -6.35 -6.27
CA LEU A 75 3.56 -5.42 -5.99
C LEU A 75 3.28 -4.52 -7.20
N HIS A 76 4.33 -3.94 -7.80
CA HIS A 76 4.18 -3.12 -9.00
C HIS A 76 3.50 -3.86 -10.15
N ALA A 77 3.92 -5.11 -10.43
CA ALA A 77 3.33 -5.92 -11.48
C ALA A 77 1.84 -6.20 -11.22
N GLN A 78 1.48 -6.56 -9.99
CA GLN A 78 0.09 -6.81 -9.60
C GLN A 78 -0.77 -5.55 -9.67
N VAL A 79 -0.28 -4.42 -9.16
CA VAL A 79 -1.02 -3.16 -9.21
C VAL A 79 -1.18 -2.70 -10.66
N ARG A 80 -0.16 -2.90 -11.52
CA ARG A 80 -0.23 -2.62 -12.96
C ARG A 80 -1.33 -3.42 -13.63
N GLU A 81 -1.26 -4.73 -13.51
CA GLU A 81 -2.22 -5.65 -14.11
C GLU A 81 -3.65 -5.28 -13.71
N GLN A 82 -3.88 -5.00 -12.42
CA GLN A 82 -5.20 -4.67 -11.90
C GLN A 82 -5.66 -3.25 -12.26
N TRP A 83 -4.74 -2.31 -12.41
CA TRP A 83 -5.04 -0.98 -12.91
C TRP A 83 -5.45 -1.04 -14.39
N GLU A 84 -4.65 -1.71 -15.21
CA GLU A 84 -4.88 -1.82 -16.66
C GLU A 84 -6.15 -2.62 -16.96
N ALA A 85 -6.46 -3.67 -16.18
CA ALA A 85 -7.70 -4.42 -16.30
C ALA A 85 -8.97 -3.55 -16.06
N ARG A 86 -8.86 -2.45 -15.31
CA ARG A 86 -9.99 -1.57 -14.97
C ARG A 86 -10.06 -0.31 -15.83
N ASN A 87 -8.91 0.21 -16.25
CA ASN A 87 -8.79 1.52 -16.89
C ASN A 87 -8.26 1.45 -18.33
N GLY A 88 -7.89 0.25 -18.80
CA GLY A 88 -7.11 0.08 -20.03
C GLY A 88 -5.62 0.34 -19.82
N ILE A 89 -4.82 0.02 -20.85
CA ILE A 89 -3.38 0.26 -20.85
C ILE A 89 -3.13 1.76 -20.72
N SER A 90 -2.37 2.15 -19.69
CA SER A 90 -2.10 3.56 -19.39
C SER A 90 -0.70 3.95 -19.84
N PRO A 91 -0.52 4.89 -20.78
CA PRO A 91 0.81 5.38 -21.17
C PRO A 91 1.53 6.09 -20.00
N ASP A 92 0.75 6.63 -19.06
CA ASP A 92 1.25 7.28 -17.84
C ASP A 92 1.90 6.33 -16.83
N TRP A 93 1.84 5.01 -17.07
CA TRP A 93 2.27 4.02 -16.09
C TRP A 93 3.72 4.23 -15.66
N ASP A 94 4.64 4.24 -16.62
CA ASP A 94 6.06 4.39 -16.35
C ASP A 94 6.46 5.85 -16.02
N LEU A 95 5.61 6.82 -16.37
CA LEU A 95 5.86 8.24 -16.14
C LEU A 95 5.56 8.66 -14.70
N VAL A 96 4.36 8.32 -14.20
CA VAL A 96 3.85 8.84 -12.92
C VAL A 96 3.17 7.78 -12.05
N LEU A 97 2.42 6.83 -12.61
CA LEU A 97 1.65 5.88 -11.78
C LEU A 97 2.57 4.91 -11.04
N ALA A 98 3.62 4.41 -11.69
CA ALA A 98 4.62 3.57 -11.03
C ALA A 98 5.32 4.33 -9.90
N LYS A 99 5.63 5.62 -10.09
CA LYS A 99 6.22 6.47 -9.03
C LYS A 99 5.27 6.64 -7.86
N ALA A 100 3.97 6.84 -8.12
CA ALA A 100 2.95 6.90 -7.10
C ALA A 100 2.83 5.57 -6.33
N VAL A 101 2.89 4.43 -7.01
CA VAL A 101 2.93 3.10 -6.37
C VAL A 101 4.16 2.95 -5.48
N SER A 102 5.36 3.33 -5.97
CA SER A 102 6.60 3.30 -5.18
C SER A 102 6.52 4.20 -3.96
N ALA A 103 5.96 5.41 -4.10
CA ALA A 103 5.74 6.33 -2.99
C ALA A 103 4.85 5.71 -1.91
N CYS A 104 3.69 5.16 -2.30
CA CYS A 104 2.78 4.49 -1.38
C CYS A 104 3.45 3.28 -0.70
N TRP A 105 4.17 2.47 -1.48
CA TRP A 105 4.93 1.31 -1.01
C TRP A 105 5.91 1.68 0.09
N LEU A 106 6.74 2.71 -0.13
CA LEU A 106 7.77 3.12 0.82
C LEU A 106 7.18 3.62 2.14
N VAL A 107 6.12 4.44 2.08
CA VAL A 107 5.45 4.92 3.28
C VAL A 107 4.85 3.75 4.07
N LEU A 108 4.10 2.88 3.39
CA LEU A 108 3.48 1.72 4.03
C LEU A 108 4.54 0.77 4.62
N LEU A 109 5.70 0.60 3.98
CA LEU A 109 6.81 -0.19 4.50
C LEU A 109 7.38 0.41 5.79
N GLU A 110 7.53 1.73 5.83
CA GLU A 110 8.06 2.44 7.00
C GLU A 110 7.19 2.16 8.22
N PHE A 111 5.88 2.35 8.09
CA PHE A 111 4.91 2.03 9.15
C PHE A 111 4.89 0.53 9.45
N TRP A 112 4.84 -0.32 8.43
CA TRP A 112 4.80 -1.78 8.60
C TRP A 112 5.94 -2.27 9.49
N PHE A 113 7.17 -1.82 9.26
CA PHE A 113 8.29 -2.28 10.07
C PHE A 113 8.32 -1.66 11.47
N ARG A 114 7.81 -0.45 11.66
CA ARG A 114 7.87 0.29 12.94
C ARG A 114 6.75 -0.05 13.91
N ASP A 115 5.55 -0.35 13.40
CA ASP A 115 4.34 -0.38 14.21
C ASP A 115 3.61 -1.73 14.05
N THR A 116 3.47 -2.46 15.16
CA THR A 116 2.79 -3.78 15.17
C THR A 116 1.28 -3.63 15.01
N ASP A 117 0.68 -2.58 15.55
CA ASP A 117 -0.76 -2.32 15.46
C ASP A 117 -1.13 -1.91 14.03
N PHE A 118 -0.27 -1.11 13.39
CA PHE A 118 -0.41 -0.81 11.96
C PHE A 118 -0.41 -2.08 11.09
N ARG A 119 0.43 -3.09 11.38
CA ARG A 119 0.40 -4.37 10.64
C ARG A 119 -0.96 -5.06 10.75
N VAL A 120 -1.59 -4.97 11.91
CA VAL A 120 -2.91 -5.57 12.16
C VAL A 120 -3.99 -4.78 11.44
N THR A 121 -3.97 -3.45 11.57
CA THR A 121 -4.90 -2.53 10.88
C THR A 121 -4.82 -2.69 9.36
N LEU A 122 -3.61 -2.71 8.79
CA LEU A 122 -3.42 -2.87 7.35
C LEU A 122 -3.94 -4.22 6.85
N LYS A 123 -3.77 -5.31 7.61
CA LYS A 123 -4.37 -6.62 7.27
C LYS A 123 -5.89 -6.56 7.20
N VAL A 124 -6.53 -5.89 8.16
CA VAL A 124 -8.00 -5.73 8.18
C VAL A 124 -8.46 -4.89 6.98
N LEU A 125 -7.77 -3.78 6.68
CA LEU A 125 -8.09 -2.95 5.52
C LEU A 125 -7.92 -3.70 4.20
N THR A 126 -6.84 -4.47 4.03
CA THR A 126 -6.65 -5.33 2.86
C THR A 126 -7.83 -6.28 2.66
N ARG A 127 -8.34 -6.90 3.74
CA ARG A 127 -9.51 -7.80 3.66
C ARG A 127 -10.78 -7.07 3.24
N LYS A 128 -11.09 -5.95 3.90
CA LYS A 128 -12.26 -5.12 3.57
C LYS A 128 -12.24 -4.64 2.13
N ILE A 129 -11.06 -4.26 1.64
CA ILE A 129 -10.90 -3.84 0.24
C ILE A 129 -10.99 -5.04 -0.70
N ALA A 130 -10.66 -6.27 -0.29
CA ALA A 130 -10.73 -7.45 -1.15
C ALA A 130 -12.16 -8.00 -1.35
N GLU A 131 -13.07 -7.73 -0.43
CA GLU A 131 -14.48 -8.11 -0.55
C GLU A 131 -15.18 -7.29 -1.66
N PRO A 132 -15.83 -7.93 -2.65
CA PRO A 132 -16.65 -7.23 -3.61
C PRO A 132 -17.90 -6.69 -2.90
N SER A 133 -18.11 -5.37 -2.97
CA SER A 133 -19.39 -4.72 -2.67
C SER A 133 -20.45 -5.09 -3.70
#